data_AF-A0A9E0EGT3-F1
#
_entry.id   AF-A0A9E0EGT3-F1
#
_cell.length_a   1.000
_cell.length_b   1.000
_cell.length_c   1.000
_cell.angle_alpha   90.00
_cell.angle_beta   90.00
_cell.angle_gamma   90.00
#
_symmetry.space_group_name_H-M   'P 1'
#
loop_
_entity.id
_entity.type
_entity.pdbx_description
1 polymer ?
#
loop_
_entity_poly.entity_id
_entity_poly.type
_entity_poly.pdbx_seq_one_letter_code
_entity_poly.pdbx_strand_id
1 'polypeptide(L)'
;MRAGWRVFLAVVALLLGVMAVGTPACLYADEILGPCELFTRQDAEALLKETITEERVLESHLPAGATCRYAYRKEGSTYDIRVKVATDRSIAEEGIHDSAKDVFDRQIKTRRSHEYAS
;
A
#
# COMPACT_ATOMS: atom_id res chain seq x y z
N MET A 1 41.88 -24.55 39.52
CA MET A 1 40.46 -24.21 39.25
C MET A 1 40.24 -23.03 38.29
N ARG A 2 41.23 -22.18 37.96
CA ARG A 2 41.04 -21.00 37.07
C ARG A 2 41.13 -21.27 35.56
N ALA A 3 41.80 -22.34 35.14
CA ALA A 3 42.00 -22.66 33.72
C ALA A 3 40.72 -23.22 33.06
N GLY A 4 40.00 -24.12 33.75
CA GLY A 4 38.74 -24.70 33.24
C GLY A 4 37.64 -23.66 33.02
N TRP A 5 37.57 -22.64 33.89
CA TRP A 5 36.62 -21.54 33.76
C TRP A 5 36.87 -20.69 32.50
N ARG A 6 38.14 -20.43 32.17
CA ARG A 6 38.51 -19.67 30.97
C ARG A 6 38.19 -20.41 29.67
N VAL A 7 38.40 -21.73 29.66
CA VAL A 7 38.06 -22.57 28.52
C VAL A 7 36.53 -22.65 28.35
N PHE A 8 35.80 -22.77 29.45
CA PHE A 8 34.33 -22.78 29.43
C PHE A 8 33.76 -21.47 28.86
N LEU A 9 34.27 -20.31 29.29
CA LEU A 9 33.86 -19.02 28.75
C LEU A 9 34.19 -18.86 27.26
N ALA A 10 35.34 -19.36 26.80
CA ALA A 10 35.72 -19.31 25.39
C ALA A 10 34.80 -20.17 24.51
N VAL A 11 34.40 -21.35 24.98
CA VAL A 11 33.45 -22.23 24.27
C VAL A 11 32.05 -21.61 24.22
N VAL A 12 31.60 -21.01 25.33
CA VAL A 12 30.29 -20.32 25.36
C VAL A 12 30.27 -19.11 24.42
N ALA A 13 31.34 -18.32 24.38
CA ALA A 13 31.45 -17.19 23.46
C ALA A 13 31.44 -17.63 21.99
N LEU A 14 32.11 -18.75 21.67
CA LEU A 14 32.13 -19.33 20.32
C LEU A 14 30.73 -19.82 19.90
N LEU A 15 30.01 -20.50 20.81
CA LEU A 15 28.64 -20.99 20.55
C LEU A 15 27.65 -19.84 20.37
N LEU A 16 27.77 -18.76 21.15
CA LEU A 16 26.96 -17.54 21.00
C LEU A 16 27.25 -16.81 19.69
N GLY A 17 28.51 -16.80 19.23
CA GLY A 17 28.90 -16.18 17.96
C GLY A 17 28.29 -16.86 16.74
N VAL A 18 28.16 -18.20 16.76
CA VAL A 18 27.56 -18.96 15.65
C VAL A 18 26.05 -18.69 15.51
N MET A 19 25.35 -18.42 16.62
CA MET A 19 23.91 -18.10 16.62
C MET A 19 23.60 -16.69 16.11
N ALA A 20 24.58 -15.79 16.05
CA ALA A 20 24.39 -14.38 15.67
C ALA A 20 24.46 -14.14 14.14
N VAL A 21 24.92 -15.11 13.35
CA VAL A 21 25.15 -14.94 11.89
C VAL A 21 23.98 -15.45 11.04
N GLY A 22 22.96 -16.06 11.67
CA GLY A 22 21.96 -16.89 10.98
C GLY A 22 20.57 -16.30 10.80
N THR A 23 20.29 -15.08 11.22
CA THR A 23 18.99 -14.46 10.93
C THR A 23 19.13 -13.59 9.68
N PRO A 24 18.66 -14.02 8.49
CA PRO A 24 18.41 -13.05 7.44
C PRO A 24 17.42 -12.05 8.02
N ALA A 25 17.86 -10.82 8.25
CA ALA A 25 16.94 -9.72 8.46
C ALA A 25 16.09 -9.69 7.19
N CYS A 26 14.84 -10.15 7.28
CA CYS A 26 13.86 -9.91 6.25
C CYS A 26 13.74 -8.38 6.18
N LEU A 27 14.46 -7.77 5.24
CA LEU A 27 14.17 -6.44 4.74
C LEU A 27 12.82 -6.58 4.04
N TYR A 28 11.76 -6.53 4.83
CA TYR A 28 10.43 -6.23 4.34
C TYR A 28 10.53 -4.82 3.75
N ALA A 29 10.74 -4.75 2.43
CA ALA A 29 10.40 -3.56 1.66
C ALA A 29 8.87 -3.46 1.67
N ASP A 30 8.34 -3.05 2.82
CA ASP A 30 6.91 -2.93 3.11
C ASP A 30 6.52 -1.47 3.29
N GLU A 31 7.27 -0.54 2.69
CA GLU A 31 6.72 0.77 2.38
C GLU A 31 5.80 0.62 1.17
N ILE A 32 4.64 -0.01 1.42
CA ILE A 32 3.48 0.16 0.57
C ILE A 32 3.19 1.66 0.60
N LEU A 33 3.57 2.35 -0.48
CA LEU A 33 3.33 3.78 -0.66
C LEU A 33 1.89 4.12 -0.23
N GLY A 34 1.77 5.09 0.67
CA GLY A 34 0.47 5.54 1.16
C GLY A 34 -0.41 6.06 0.03
N PRO A 35 -1.74 6.13 0.21
CA PRO A 35 -2.65 6.59 -0.85
C PRO A 35 -2.32 8.02 -1.34
N CYS A 36 -1.81 8.88 -0.46
CA CYS A 36 -1.39 10.24 -0.80
C CYS A 36 0.00 10.30 -1.48
N GLU A 37 0.79 9.22 -1.39
CA GLU A 37 2.07 9.11 -2.08
C GLU A 37 1.90 8.52 -3.49
N LEU A 38 0.89 7.66 -3.66
CA LEU A 38 0.50 7.09 -4.96
C LEU A 38 -0.23 8.09 -5.86
N PHE A 39 -1.07 8.94 -5.26
CA PHE A 39 -1.67 10.09 -5.95
C PHE A 39 -1.23 11.33 -5.20
N THR A 40 -0.24 12.04 -5.70
CA THR A 40 0.38 13.12 -4.94
C THR A 40 -0.50 14.36 -4.92
N ARG A 41 -0.19 15.30 -4.01
CA ARG A 41 -0.76 16.66 -4.07
C ARG A 41 -0.63 17.28 -5.44
N GLN A 42 0.53 17.08 -6.09
CA GLN A 42 0.82 17.66 -7.39
C GLN A 42 -0.08 17.07 -8.48
N ASP A 43 -0.34 15.77 -8.42
CA ASP A 43 -1.29 15.11 -9.33
C ASP A 43 -2.71 15.64 -9.13
N ALA A 44 -3.12 15.84 -7.87
CA ALA A 44 -4.40 16.47 -7.54
C ALA A 44 -4.49 17.91 -8.06
N GLU A 45 -3.46 18.74 -7.81
CA GLU A 45 -3.40 20.12 -8.29
C GLU A 45 -3.42 20.20 -9.82
N ALA A 46 -2.71 19.30 -10.50
CA ALA A 46 -2.68 19.22 -11.96
C ALA A 46 -4.03 18.79 -12.56
N LEU A 47 -4.69 17.80 -11.94
CA LEU A 47 -5.99 17.31 -12.39
C LEU A 47 -7.10 18.34 -12.16
N LEU A 48 -7.10 18.97 -10.99
CA LEU A 48 -8.17 19.88 -10.58
C LEU A 48 -7.97 21.30 -11.09
N LYS A 49 -6.72 21.67 -11.42
CA LYS A 49 -6.31 23.05 -11.73
C LYS A 49 -6.63 24.02 -10.60
N GLU A 50 -6.59 23.52 -9.37
CA GLU A 50 -6.86 24.27 -8.14
C GLU A 50 -5.72 23.99 -7.15
N THR A 51 -5.44 24.93 -6.25
CA THR A 51 -4.44 24.73 -5.20
C THR A 51 -5.04 23.95 -4.04
N ILE A 52 -4.40 22.85 -3.66
CA ILE A 52 -4.83 22.05 -2.53
C ILE A 52 -4.47 22.78 -1.22
N THR A 53 -5.48 22.95 -0.38
CA THR A 53 -5.37 23.64 0.92
C THR A 53 -5.15 22.69 2.09
N GLU A 54 -5.61 21.44 1.98
CA GLU A 54 -5.44 20.41 3.00
C GLU A 54 -5.31 19.06 2.30
N GLU A 55 -4.38 18.24 2.77
CA GLU A 55 -4.19 16.85 2.36
C GLU A 55 -4.10 15.99 3.61
N ARG A 56 -4.86 14.89 3.65
CA ARG A 56 -4.75 13.93 4.74
C ARG A 56 -5.18 12.52 4.34
N VAL A 57 -4.49 11.54 4.92
CA VAL A 57 -4.96 10.16 4.91
C VAL A 57 -6.17 10.06 5.83
N LEU A 58 -7.24 9.45 5.33
CA LEU A 58 -8.40 9.07 6.12
C LEU A 58 -8.33 7.59 6.43
N GLU A 59 -8.40 7.25 7.71
CA GLU A 59 -8.70 5.89 8.14
C GLU A 59 -10.18 5.60 7.81
N SER A 60 -10.40 4.94 6.67
CA SER A 60 -11.72 4.53 6.21
C SER A 60 -11.66 3.02 5.99
N HIS A 61 -12.39 2.27 6.80
CA HIS A 61 -12.38 0.80 6.76
C HIS A 61 -13.24 0.23 5.63
N LEU A 62 -14.11 1.03 5.00
CA LEU A 62 -15.04 0.62 3.94
C LEU A 62 -15.24 1.72 2.88
N PRO A 63 -15.32 1.42 1.57
CA PRO A 63 -15.00 0.12 0.97
C PRO A 63 -13.51 -0.24 1.13
N ALA A 64 -13.00 -1.27 0.47
CA ALA A 64 -11.64 -1.73 0.70
C ALA A 64 -10.60 -0.64 0.39
N GLY A 65 -9.48 -0.65 1.11
CA GLY A 65 -8.34 0.21 0.83
C GLY A 65 -8.29 1.53 1.60
N ALA A 66 -7.19 2.25 1.41
CA ALA A 66 -6.89 3.50 2.09
C ALA A 66 -7.36 4.71 1.28
N THR A 67 -7.76 5.79 1.95
CA THR A 67 -8.28 6.99 1.29
C THR A 67 -7.38 8.18 1.55
N CYS A 68 -7.01 8.91 0.51
CA CYS A 68 -6.46 10.26 0.64
C CYS A 68 -7.54 11.29 0.34
N ARG A 69 -7.67 12.30 1.20
CA ARG A 69 -8.56 13.44 1.02
C ARG A 69 -7.76 14.67 0.65
N TYR A 70 -8.18 15.36 -0.41
CA TYR A 70 -7.67 16.66 -0.82
C TYR A 70 -8.80 17.68 -0.71
N ALA A 71 -8.58 18.77 0.02
CA ALA A 71 -9.52 19.88 0.10
C ALA A 71 -8.94 21.10 -0.60
N TYR A 72 -9.78 21.82 -1.33
CA TYR A 72 -9.42 23.08 -1.98
C TYR A 72 -10.53 24.11 -1.81
N ARG A 73 -10.18 25.38 -2.03
CA ARG A 73 -11.15 26.48 -2.01
C ARG A 73 -11.34 27.04 -3.40
N LYS A 74 -12.59 27.29 -3.76
CA LYS A 74 -12.97 27.92 -5.02
C LYS A 74 -14.17 28.82 -4.78
N GLU A 75 -14.09 30.06 -5.23
CA GLU A 75 -15.20 31.04 -5.16
C GLU A 75 -15.78 31.19 -3.74
N GLY A 76 -14.92 31.21 -2.72
CA GLY A 76 -15.34 31.32 -1.31
C GLY A 76 -15.94 30.05 -0.70
N SER A 77 -16.09 28.97 -1.48
CA SER A 77 -16.57 27.67 -1.02
C SER A 77 -15.42 26.69 -0.83
N THR A 78 -15.60 25.72 0.09
CA THR A 78 -14.65 24.63 0.31
C THR A 78 -15.17 23.36 -0.34
N TYR A 79 -14.30 22.69 -1.09
CA TYR A 79 -14.59 21.43 -1.77
C TYR A 79 -13.62 20.36 -1.27
N ASP A 80 -14.05 19.10 -1.28
CA ASP A 80 -13.16 17.98 -1.04
C ASP A 80 -13.30 16.86 -2.06
N ILE A 81 -12.19 16.17 -2.27
CA ILE A 81 -12.07 15.01 -3.16
C ILE A 81 -11.39 13.91 -2.37
N ARG A 82 -11.93 12.70 -2.51
CA ARG A 82 -11.45 11.50 -1.84
C ARG A 82 -10.99 10.52 -2.90
N VAL A 83 -9.69 10.24 -2.91
CA VAL A 83 -9.08 9.22 -3.75
C VAL A 83 -8.89 7.98 -2.89
N LYS A 84 -9.46 6.86 -3.33
CA LYS A 84 -9.39 5.59 -2.61
C LYS A 84 -8.56 4.60 -3.39
N VAL A 85 -7.53 4.07 -2.74
CA VAL A 85 -6.61 3.10 -3.32
C VAL A 85 -6.76 1.79 -2.57
N ALA A 86 -7.09 0.74 -3.31
CA ALA A 86 -7.30 -0.60 -2.79
C ALA A 86 -6.48 -1.60 -3.60
N THR A 87 -5.95 -2.61 -2.93
CA THR A 87 -5.32 -3.76 -3.60
C THR A 87 -6.39 -4.76 -4.00
N ASP A 88 -6.16 -5.53 -5.08
CA ASP A 88 -7.07 -6.62 -5.50
C ASP A 88 -7.36 -7.59 -4.34
N ARG A 89 -6.35 -7.86 -3.50
CA ARG A 89 -6.49 -8.67 -2.29
C ARG A 89 -7.48 -8.04 -1.31
N SER A 90 -7.34 -6.74 -0.99
CA SER A 90 -8.25 -6.05 -0.06
C SER A 90 -9.68 -5.97 -0.60
N ILE A 91 -9.83 -5.80 -1.92
CA ILE A 91 -11.14 -5.78 -2.60
C ILE A 91 -11.80 -7.16 -2.49
N ALA A 92 -11.04 -8.22 -2.75
CA ALA A 92 -11.51 -9.60 -2.66
C ALA A 92 -11.87 -10.02 -1.23
N GLU A 93 -11.08 -9.61 -0.23
CA GLU A 93 -11.33 -9.88 1.19
C GLU A 93 -12.62 -9.23 1.70
N GLU A 94 -12.97 -8.05 1.19
CA GLU A 94 -14.23 -7.38 1.52
C GLU A 94 -15.45 -7.98 0.80
N GLY A 95 -15.25 -8.88 -0.16
CA GLY A 95 -16.33 -9.49 -0.95
C GLY A 95 -16.91 -8.54 -2.00
N ILE A 96 -16.19 -7.47 -2.36
CA ILE A 96 -16.55 -6.59 -3.48
C ILE A 96 -16.12 -7.28 -4.78
N HIS A 97 -17.02 -8.07 -5.38
CA HIS A 97 -16.76 -8.84 -6.61
C HIS A 97 -16.90 -8.05 -7.92
N ASP A 98 -17.22 -6.75 -7.84
CA ASP A 98 -17.28 -5.84 -8.98
C ASP A 98 -16.16 -4.79 -8.86
N SER A 99 -14.90 -5.27 -8.85
CA SER A 99 -13.76 -4.37 -8.92
C SER A 99 -13.72 -3.63 -10.26
N ALA A 100 -13.00 -2.51 -10.34
CA ALA A 100 -12.75 -1.85 -11.62
C ALA A 100 -12.14 -2.81 -12.65
N LYS A 101 -11.30 -3.75 -12.19
CA LYS A 101 -10.74 -4.84 -13.00
C LYS A 101 -11.83 -5.75 -13.58
N ASP A 102 -12.82 -6.14 -12.79
CA ASP A 102 -13.92 -7.01 -13.24
C ASP A 102 -14.81 -6.31 -14.29
N VAL A 103 -15.01 -5.00 -14.14
CA VAL A 103 -15.69 -4.19 -15.17
C VAL A 103 -14.88 -4.14 -16.46
N PHE A 104 -13.57 -3.92 -16.39
CA PHE A 104 -12.68 -3.93 -17.56
C PHE A 104 -12.63 -5.32 -18.22
N ASP A 105 -12.48 -6.39 -17.43
CA ASP A 105 -12.45 -7.77 -17.93
C ASP A 105 -13.76 -8.15 -18.60
N ARG A 106 -14.91 -7.71 -18.06
CA ARG A 106 -16.21 -7.89 -18.70
C ARG A 106 -16.27 -7.16 -20.05
N GLN A 107 -15.79 -5.93 -20.13
CA GLN A 107 -15.74 -5.18 -21.39
C GLN A 107 -14.83 -5.85 -22.44
N ILE A 108 -13.66 -6.34 -22.02
CA ILE A 108 -12.72 -7.09 -22.89
C ILE A 108 -13.39 -8.36 -23.40
N LYS A 109 -14.03 -9.13 -22.52
CA LYS A 109 -14.73 -10.37 -22.87
C LYS A 109 -15.85 -10.12 -23.87
N THR A 110 -16.66 -9.08 -23.65
CA THR A 110 -17.74 -8.69 -24.58
C THR A 110 -17.17 -8.32 -25.95
N ARG A 111 -16.10 -7.52 -26.03
CA ARG A 111 -15.46 -7.18 -27.32
C ARG A 111 -14.94 -8.40 -28.07
N ARG A 112 -14.22 -9.29 -27.39
CA ARG A 112 -13.72 -10.53 -28.01
C ARG A 112 -14.85 -11.44 -28.48
N SER A 113 -15.92 -11.58 -27.71
CA SER A 113 -17.07 -12.41 -28.12
C SER A 113 -17.78 -11.89 -29.38
N HIS A 114 -17.77 -10.58 -29.62
CA HIS A 114 -18.29 -10.00 -30.85
C HIS A 114 -17.41 -10.27 -32.07
N GLU A 115 -16.08 -10.33 -31.88
CA GLU A 115 -15.10 -10.61 -32.95
C GLU A 115 -15.15 -12.07 -33.43
N TYR A 116 -15.51 -13.02 -32.54
CA TYR A 116 -15.71 -14.43 -32.91
C TYR A 116 -17.13 -14.75 -33.40
N ALA A 117 -18.06 -13.79 -33.34
CA ALA A 117 -19.44 -13.94 -33.78
C ALA A 117 -19.72 -13.27 -35.14
N SER A 118 -18.70 -12.70 -35.79
CA SER A 118 -18.73 -12.04 -37.10
C SER A 118 -17.94 -12.81 -38.15
#